data_AF-A0A8T0FGW2-F1
#
_entry.id   AF-A0A8T0FGW2-F1
#
_cell.length_a   1.000
_cell.length_b   1.000
_cell.length_c   1.000
_cell.angle_alpha   90.00
_cell.angle_beta   90.00
_cell.angle_gamma   90.00
#
_symmetry.space_group_name_H-M   'P 1'
#
loop_
_entity.id
_entity.type
_entity.pdbx_description
1 polymer ?
#
loop_
_entity_poly.entity_id
_entity_poly.type
_entity_poly.pdbx_seq_one_letter_code
_entity_poly.pdbx_strand_id
1 'polypeptide(L)'
;MAQPAFPSLTPRVCEQHWFSVDRPCDDELELTQMEREHQNWLTSIAEKKRYIPRGETMGFHFDEDEEDEEDDDNDDDESESNEEDDEELDAEMNYDQDAEMLLVVLCFAAVIYVAMADDKPHAKVGKPLYFTKVTDSDGNVHFEQHEG
;
A
#
# COMPACT_ATOMS: atom_id res chain seq x y z
N MET A 1 -6.44 2.90 -60.30
CA MET A 1 -5.92 4.16 -59.75
C MET A 1 -5.81 3.98 -58.25
N ALA A 2 -4.63 4.15 -57.66
CA ALA A 2 -4.42 3.99 -56.22
C ALA A 2 -4.93 5.23 -55.48
N GLN A 3 -5.77 5.05 -54.47
CA GLN A 3 -6.23 6.15 -53.61
C GLN A 3 -5.09 6.57 -52.65
N PRO A 4 -4.96 7.87 -52.33
CA PRO A 4 -3.95 8.33 -51.39
C PRO A 4 -4.24 7.78 -49.99
N ALA A 5 -3.23 7.18 -49.37
CA ALA A 5 -3.32 6.72 -47.99
C ALA A 5 -3.33 7.95 -47.06
N PHE A 6 -4.36 8.05 -46.22
CA PHE A 6 -4.41 9.06 -45.17
C PHE A 6 -3.72 8.54 -43.91
N PRO A 7 -3.00 9.39 -43.17
CA PRO A 7 -2.40 9.01 -41.90
C PRO A 7 -3.49 8.68 -40.85
N SER A 8 -3.13 7.83 -39.89
CA SER A 8 -4.00 7.53 -38.75
C SER A 8 -4.26 8.79 -37.92
N LEU A 9 -5.52 9.02 -37.56
CA LEU A 9 -5.96 10.07 -36.64
C LEU A 9 -6.25 9.52 -35.24
N THR A 10 -5.77 8.32 -34.93
CA THR A 10 -5.95 7.72 -33.60
C THR A 10 -5.04 8.39 -32.57
N PRO A 11 -5.51 8.63 -31.34
CA PRO A 11 -4.67 9.10 -30.24
C PRO A 11 -3.46 8.19 -29.99
N ARG A 12 -2.43 8.74 -29.35
CA ARG A 12 -1.25 7.94 -28.99
C ARG A 12 -1.61 7.00 -27.84
N VAL A 13 -1.14 5.76 -27.94
CA VAL A 13 -1.40 4.72 -26.93
C VAL A 13 -0.72 5.07 -25.61
N CYS A 14 0.44 5.74 -25.65
CA CYS A 14 1.12 6.26 -24.48
C CYS A 14 1.15 7.79 -24.56
N GLU A 15 0.49 8.47 -23.62
CA GLU A 15 0.71 9.90 -23.39
C GLU A 15 1.53 10.08 -22.11
N GLN A 16 2.44 11.03 -22.14
CA GLN A 16 3.35 11.31 -21.02
C GLN A 16 2.61 11.71 -19.72
N HIS A 17 1.34 12.12 -19.82
CA HIS A 17 0.53 12.63 -18.72
C HIS A 17 0.04 11.53 -17.75
N TRP A 18 -0.02 10.29 -18.23
CA TRP A 18 -0.46 9.09 -17.48
C TRP A 18 0.57 7.96 -17.54
N PHE A 19 1.57 8.10 -18.43
CA PHE A 19 2.70 7.19 -18.54
C PHE A 19 4.00 7.99 -18.57
N SER A 20 4.53 8.31 -17.38
CA SER A 20 5.79 9.04 -17.21
C SER A 20 6.89 8.06 -16.81
N VAL A 21 7.62 7.52 -17.79
CA VAL A 21 8.72 6.56 -17.54
C VAL A 21 9.92 7.27 -16.93
N ASP A 22 10.35 8.38 -17.54
CA ASP A 22 11.49 9.16 -17.07
C ASP A 22 10.99 10.41 -16.35
N ARG A 23 10.48 10.23 -15.14
CA ARG A 23 10.27 11.38 -14.26
C ARG A 23 11.66 11.82 -13.78
N PRO A 24 12.12 13.04 -14.07
CA PRO A 24 13.37 13.51 -13.50
C PRO A 24 13.21 13.52 -11.98
N CYS A 25 13.90 12.60 -11.30
CA CYS A 25 14.02 12.53 -9.85
C CYS A 25 15.45 12.88 -9.47
N ASP A 26 15.63 13.44 -8.28
CA ASP A 26 16.95 13.68 -7.69
C ASP A 26 17.19 12.60 -6.64
N ASP A 27 17.80 11.50 -7.07
CA ASP A 27 17.97 10.29 -6.26
C ASP A 27 18.82 10.58 -5.01
N GLU A 28 19.77 11.51 -5.08
CA GLU A 28 20.61 11.92 -3.95
C GLU A 28 19.79 12.64 -2.87
N LEU A 29 18.82 13.47 -3.27
CA LEU A 29 17.93 14.14 -2.34
C LEU A 29 16.99 13.16 -1.64
N GLU A 30 16.45 12.20 -2.38
CA GLU A 30 15.60 11.15 -1.83
C GLU A 30 16.37 10.28 -0.83
N LEU A 31 17.58 9.86 -1.21
CA LEU A 31 18.44 9.05 -0.35
C LEU A 31 18.80 9.79 0.94
N THR A 32 19.27 11.02 0.84
CA THR A 32 19.62 11.84 2.03
C THR A 32 18.41 12.13 2.92
N GLN A 33 17.20 12.19 2.36
CA GLN A 33 15.98 12.29 3.16
C GLN A 33 15.74 11.00 3.95
N MET A 34 15.80 9.84 3.29
CA MET A 34 15.60 8.54 3.95
C MET A 34 16.62 8.30 5.07
N GLU A 35 17.90 8.59 4.81
CA GLU A 35 18.95 8.46 5.81
C GLU A 35 18.69 9.35 7.04
N ARG A 36 18.24 10.59 6.82
CA ARG A 36 17.91 11.50 7.92
C ARG A 36 16.74 10.99 8.75
N GLU A 37 15.69 10.49 8.09
CA GLU A 37 14.53 9.92 8.77
C GLU A 37 14.94 8.70 9.61
N HIS A 38 15.81 7.84 9.07
CA HIS A 38 16.37 6.71 9.79
C HIS A 38 17.20 7.14 11.01
N GLN A 39 18.07 8.15 10.87
CA GLN A 39 18.85 8.68 11.99
C GLN A 39 17.97 9.29 13.09
N ASN A 40 16.91 10.01 12.69
CA ASN A 40 15.92 10.54 13.63
C ASN A 40 15.19 9.40 14.37
N TRP A 41 14.85 8.32 13.67
CA TRP A 41 14.22 7.15 14.27
C TRP A 41 15.14 6.47 15.29
N LEU A 42 16.41 6.22 14.96
CA LEU A 42 17.40 5.67 15.89
C LEU A 42 17.56 6.55 17.14
N THR A 43 17.64 7.87 16.93
CA THR A 43 17.72 8.86 18.01
C THR A 43 16.49 8.79 18.91
N SER A 44 15.30 8.70 18.33
CA SER A 44 14.05 8.57 19.09
C SER A 44 14.02 7.30 19.95
N ILE A 45 14.60 6.19 19.48
CA ILE A 45 14.70 4.94 20.23
C ILE A 45 15.70 5.08 21.37
N ALA A 46 16.86 5.70 21.11
CA ALA A 46 17.88 5.94 22.12
C ALA A 46 17.35 6.85 23.24
N GLU A 47 16.63 7.91 22.89
CA GLU A 47 16.03 8.86 23.84
C GLU A 47 14.86 8.27 24.63
N LYS A 48 14.14 7.30 24.05
CA LYS A 48 13.03 6.57 24.69
C LYS A 48 13.44 5.66 25.85
N LYS A 49 14.71 5.73 26.30
CA LYS A 49 15.19 5.13 27.55
C LYS A 49 14.95 5.99 28.81
N ARG A 50 14.36 7.19 28.71
CA ARG A 50 14.06 8.05 29.89
C ARG A 50 12.67 7.87 30.50
N TYR A 51 12.08 6.67 30.45
CA TYR A 51 10.96 6.36 31.34
C TYR A 51 11.51 6.09 32.74
N ILE A 52 11.67 7.15 33.53
CA ILE A 52 11.84 7.02 34.98
C ILE A 52 10.64 6.21 35.48
N PRO A 53 10.83 5.05 36.13
CA PRO A 53 9.73 4.29 36.69
C PRO A 53 8.92 5.19 37.61
N ARG A 54 7.61 5.32 37.33
CA ARG A 54 6.66 6.07 38.16
C ARG A 54 6.51 5.33 39.50
N GLY A 55 7.45 5.54 40.42
CA GLY A 55 7.43 4.88 41.72
C GLY A 55 8.60 5.15 42.67
N GLU A 56 9.80 5.47 42.20
CA GLU A 56 10.96 5.57 43.11
C GLU A 56 11.40 7.01 43.33
N THR A 57 11.19 7.47 44.56
CA THR A 57 11.65 8.74 45.09
C THR A 57 13.17 8.73 45.32
N MET A 58 13.89 9.66 44.68
CA MET A 58 15.07 10.39 45.17
C MET A 58 16.27 9.61 45.77
N GLY A 59 17.43 9.75 45.11
CA GLY A 59 18.77 9.39 45.60
C GLY A 59 19.43 8.39 44.64
N PHE A 60 20.57 8.63 44.00
CA PHE A 60 21.80 9.29 44.43
C PHE A 60 22.51 9.92 43.23
N HIS A 61 23.17 11.05 43.48
CA HIS A 61 24.21 11.64 42.65
C HIS A 61 25.44 10.72 42.62
N PHE A 62 25.92 10.38 41.43
CA PHE A 62 27.32 10.06 41.17
C PHE A 62 27.66 10.69 39.82
N ASP A 63 28.27 11.88 39.89
CA ASP A 63 29.34 12.26 38.98
C ASP A 63 30.50 11.29 39.25
N GLU A 64 30.98 10.58 38.23
CA GLU A 64 32.42 10.26 38.11
C GLU A 64 32.72 9.71 36.70
N ASP A 65 33.74 10.34 36.11
CA ASP A 65 34.70 9.84 35.13
C ASP A 65 34.40 9.98 33.63
N GLU A 66 34.83 11.14 33.14
CA GLU A 66 35.55 11.32 31.88
C GLU A 66 36.70 10.30 31.75
N GLU A 67 36.70 9.45 30.72
CA GLU A 67 37.95 9.02 30.04
C GLU A 67 37.67 8.88 28.53
N ASP A 68 38.42 9.68 27.77
CA ASP A 68 38.44 9.85 26.33
C ASP A 68 39.28 8.75 25.63
N GLU A 69 38.88 8.46 24.40
CA GLU A 69 39.70 8.17 23.21
C GLU A 69 40.45 6.81 23.01
N GLU A 70 40.01 6.15 21.93
CA GLU A 70 40.78 5.56 20.81
C GLU A 70 41.62 4.27 21.01
N ASP A 71 41.23 3.20 20.31
CA ASP A 71 41.89 2.75 19.05
C ASP A 71 41.17 1.50 18.51
N ASP A 72 40.60 1.64 17.31
CA ASP A 72 39.87 0.63 16.55
C ASP A 72 40.81 0.14 15.44
N ASP A 73 41.49 -0.98 15.69
CA ASP A 73 42.15 -1.73 14.62
C ASP A 73 42.28 -3.21 15.02
N ASN A 74 41.29 -4.01 14.61
CA ASN A 74 41.50 -5.45 14.45
C ASN A 74 40.71 -5.96 13.24
N ASP A 75 41.28 -5.68 12.08
CA ASP A 75 41.06 -6.43 10.84
C ASP A 75 41.57 -7.87 11.03
N ASP A 76 40.65 -8.84 11.09
CA ASP A 76 40.98 -10.25 10.81
C ASP A 76 39.81 -10.92 10.08
N ASP A 77 40.06 -11.12 8.80
CA ASP A 77 39.29 -11.82 7.77
C ASP A 77 39.25 -13.32 8.06
N GLU A 78 38.06 -13.86 8.36
CA GLU A 78 37.78 -15.28 8.14
C GLU A 78 36.46 -15.40 7.40
N SER A 79 36.59 -15.47 6.08
CA SER A 79 35.58 -15.90 5.13
C SER A 79 35.16 -17.36 5.40
N GLU A 80 33.97 -17.58 5.95
CA GLU A 80 33.31 -18.90 5.92
C GLU A 80 32.14 -18.86 4.93
N SER A 81 32.42 -19.34 3.71
CA SER A 81 31.42 -19.67 2.71
C SER A 81 30.56 -20.84 3.21
N ASN A 82 29.37 -20.55 3.73
CA ASN A 82 28.34 -21.58 3.89
C ASN A 82 27.37 -21.49 2.70
N GLU A 83 27.80 -22.05 1.58
CA GLU A 83 26.90 -22.47 0.50
C GLU A 83 26.14 -23.72 0.98
N GLU A 84 24.86 -23.80 0.61
CA GLU A 84 23.90 -24.92 0.73
C GLU A 84 22.86 -24.83 1.87
N ASP A 85 21.59 -25.00 1.44
CA ASP A 85 20.30 -25.05 2.16
C ASP A 85 19.77 -23.69 2.70
N ASP A 86 18.65 -23.13 2.26
CA ASP A 86 17.38 -23.78 1.90
C ASP A 86 16.59 -22.99 0.84
N GLU A 87 16.28 -23.65 -0.27
CA GLU A 87 15.30 -23.25 -1.30
C GLU A 87 13.85 -23.35 -0.78
N GLU A 88 13.54 -22.85 0.43
CA GLU A 88 12.21 -22.97 1.04
C GLU A 88 11.65 -21.66 1.63
N LEU A 89 11.66 -20.54 0.89
CA LEU A 89 10.83 -19.36 1.24
C LEU A 89 10.18 -18.65 0.03
N ASP A 90 10.05 -19.31 -1.12
CA ASP A 90 9.26 -18.80 -2.27
C ASP A 90 7.73 -18.89 -2.05
N ALA A 91 7.30 -18.93 -0.79
CA ALA A 91 5.89 -18.93 -0.38
C ALA A 91 5.56 -17.83 0.63
N GLU A 92 6.49 -16.91 0.91
CA GLU A 92 6.12 -15.65 1.54
C GLU A 92 5.68 -14.70 0.42
N MET A 93 4.38 -14.78 0.08
CA MET A 93 3.71 -13.75 -0.69
C MET A 93 4.15 -12.40 -0.13
N ASN A 94 4.98 -11.69 -0.89
CA ASN A 94 5.49 -10.39 -0.51
C ASN A 94 4.30 -9.42 -0.58
N TYR A 95 3.48 -9.42 0.48
CA TYR A 95 2.23 -8.67 0.54
C TYR A 95 2.44 -7.18 0.30
N ASP A 96 3.64 -6.65 0.51
CA ASP A 96 4.00 -5.27 0.19
C ASP A 96 4.22 -5.05 -1.31
N GLN A 97 4.99 -5.92 -1.96
CA GLN A 97 5.23 -5.83 -3.41
C GLN A 97 3.97 -6.22 -4.23
N ASP A 98 3.17 -7.13 -3.71
CA ASP A 98 1.87 -7.51 -4.26
C ASP A 98 0.79 -6.47 -3.95
N ALA A 99 0.86 -5.74 -2.83
CA ALA A 99 -0.10 -4.66 -2.53
C ALA A 99 0.01 -3.51 -3.54
N GLU A 100 1.23 -3.12 -3.92
CA GLU A 100 1.45 -2.10 -4.95
C GLU A 100 0.93 -2.58 -6.31
N MET A 101 1.19 -3.84 -6.68
CA MET A 101 0.64 -4.45 -7.89
C MET A 101 -0.89 -4.56 -7.86
N LEU A 102 -1.47 -4.91 -6.71
CA LEU A 102 -2.92 -4.99 -6.51
C LEU A 102 -3.57 -3.60 -6.55
N LEU A 103 -2.93 -2.56 -6.02
CA LEU A 103 -3.40 -1.18 -6.12
C LEU A 103 -3.42 -0.69 -7.56
N VAL A 104 -2.38 -1.01 -8.34
CA VAL A 104 -2.34 -0.71 -9.78
C VAL A 104 -3.46 -1.45 -10.50
N VAL A 105 -3.64 -2.75 -10.27
CA VAL A 105 -4.72 -3.56 -10.87
C VAL A 105 -6.10 -3.04 -10.48
N LEU A 106 -6.32 -2.66 -9.21
CA LEU A 106 -7.58 -2.10 -8.73
C LEU A 106 -7.84 -0.72 -9.33
N CYS A 107 -6.83 0.13 -9.50
CA CYS A 107 -6.95 1.41 -10.19
C CYS A 107 -7.37 1.21 -11.65
N PHE A 108 -6.70 0.32 -12.38
CA PHE A 108 -7.08 -0.01 -13.76
C PHE A 108 -8.49 -0.59 -13.85
N ALA A 109 -8.85 -1.52 -12.94
CA ALA A 109 -10.19 -2.10 -12.88
C ALA A 109 -11.25 -1.05 -12.56
N ALA A 110 -10.98 -0.10 -11.66
CA ALA A 110 -11.89 0.99 -11.32
C ALA A 110 -12.09 1.95 -12.48
N VAL A 111 -11.02 2.31 -13.21
CA VAL A 111 -11.11 3.14 -14.42
C VAL A 111 -11.96 2.45 -15.49
N ILE A 112 -11.74 1.15 -15.73
CA ILE A 112 -12.55 0.37 -16.66
C ILE A 112 -13.99 0.27 -16.19
N TYR A 113 -14.22 0.02 -14.89
CA TYR A 113 -15.56 -0.08 -14.32
C TYR A 113 -16.33 1.23 -14.45
N VAL A 114 -15.70 2.38 -14.19
CA VAL A 114 -16.31 3.70 -14.37
C VAL A 114 -16.59 3.96 -15.85
N ALA A 115 -15.67 3.63 -16.75
CA ALA A 115 -15.87 3.75 -18.19
C ALA A 115 -17.00 2.85 -18.72
N MET A 116 -17.18 1.67 -18.14
CA MET A 116 -18.29 0.77 -18.47
C MET A 116 -19.60 1.12 -17.73
N ALA A 117 -19.53 1.84 -16.62
CA ALA A 117 -20.71 2.24 -15.85
C ALA A 117 -21.56 3.32 -16.55
N ASP A 118 -20.99 4.05 -17.50
CA ASP A 118 -21.72 4.98 -18.37
C ASP A 118 -22.47 4.25 -19.50
N ASP A 119 -22.15 2.99 -19.79
CA ASP A 119 -22.89 2.12 -20.69
C ASP A 119 -23.91 1.26 -19.91
N LYS A 120 -24.77 1.91 -19.12
CA LYS A 120 -25.99 1.26 -18.65
C LYS A 120 -26.95 1.11 -19.84
N PRO A 121 -27.24 -0.11 -20.35
CA PRO A 121 -28.47 -0.28 -21.10
C PRO A 121 -29.60 0.13 -20.17
N HIS A 122 -30.52 0.95 -20.65
CA HIS A 122 -31.72 1.38 -19.94
C HIS A 122 -32.52 0.16 -19.47
N ALA A 123 -32.13 -0.41 -18.32
CA ALA A 123 -32.92 -1.36 -17.59
C ALA A 123 -34.07 -0.55 -17.02
N LYS A 124 -35.21 -0.67 -17.69
CA LYS A 124 -36.51 -0.16 -17.26
C LYS A 124 -36.61 -0.38 -15.75
N VAL A 125 -36.72 0.71 -14.99
CA VAL A 125 -37.01 0.66 -13.56
C VAL A 125 -38.31 -0.12 -13.43
N GLY A 126 -38.19 -1.41 -13.08
CA GLY A 126 -39.31 -2.22 -12.68
C GLY A 126 -39.94 -1.53 -11.48
N LYS A 127 -41.24 -1.30 -11.55
CA LYS A 127 -42.00 -0.64 -10.49
C LYS A 127 -41.72 -1.33 -9.15
N PRO A 128 -41.63 -0.58 -8.04
CA PRO A 128 -41.39 -1.19 -6.73
C PRO A 128 -42.53 -2.15 -6.41
N LEU A 129 -42.22 -3.44 -6.36
CA LEU A 129 -43.14 -4.49 -5.92
C LEU A 129 -43.31 -4.33 -4.41
N TYR A 130 -44.52 -4.01 -3.98
CA TYR A 130 -44.87 -3.97 -2.57
C TYR A 130 -45.46 -5.33 -2.18
N PHE A 131 -44.95 -5.88 -1.08
CA PHE A 131 -45.47 -7.08 -0.46
C PHE A 131 -46.17 -6.69 0.84
N THR A 132 -47.45 -6.99 0.93
CA THR A 132 -48.21 -6.81 2.16
C THR A 132 -48.35 -8.15 2.86
N LYS A 133 -47.94 -8.20 4.13
CA LYS A 133 -48.12 -9.36 5.00
C LYS A 133 -49.58 -9.41 5.43
N VAL A 134 -50.31 -10.43 4.97
CA VAL A 134 -51.69 -10.69 5.37
C VAL A 134 -51.70 -11.92 6.29
N THR A 135 -52.45 -11.83 7.39
CA THR A 135 -52.64 -12.95 8.31
C THR A 135 -54.09 -13.37 8.27
N ASP A 136 -54.34 -14.62 7.89
CA ASP A 136 -55.69 -15.16 7.88
C ASP A 136 -56.20 -15.38 9.30
N SER A 137 -57.52 -15.54 9.43
CA SER A 137 -58.21 -15.78 10.72
C SER A 137 -57.73 -17.04 11.45
N ASP A 138 -57.06 -17.96 10.74
CA ASP A 138 -56.44 -19.17 11.29
C ASP A 138 -54.98 -18.95 11.74
N GLY A 139 -54.49 -17.71 11.72
CA GLY A 139 -53.13 -17.33 12.16
C GLY A 139 -52.04 -17.65 11.15
N ASN A 140 -52.40 -18.08 9.94
CA ASN A 140 -51.45 -18.37 8.88
C ASN A 140 -51.00 -17.07 8.20
N VAL A 141 -49.71 -16.95 7.94
CA VAL A 141 -49.11 -15.70 7.45
C VAL A 141 -48.74 -15.85 5.98
N HIS A 142 -49.31 -15.01 5.13
CA HIS A 142 -49.10 -15.03 3.68
C HIS A 142 -48.65 -13.66 3.19
N PHE A 143 -47.71 -13.63 2.26
CA PHE A 143 -47.25 -12.39 1.64
C PHE A 143 -47.90 -12.25 0.27
N GLU A 144 -48.79 -11.27 0.13
CA GLU A 144 -49.46 -11.00 -1.13
C GLU A 144 -48.65 -9.95 -1.91
N GLN A 145 -48.31 -10.29 -3.15
CA GLN A 145 -47.59 -9.41 -4.06
C GLN A 145 -48.60 -8.56 -4.81
N HIS A 146 -48.43 -7.25 -4.77
CA HIS A 146 -49.23 -6.36 -5.59
C HIS A 146 -48.32 -5.51 -6.49
N GLU A 147 -48.67 -5.42 -7.76
CA GLU A 147 -48.00 -4.54 -8.72
C GLU A 147 -48.58 -3.12 -8.61
N GLY A 148 -47.71 -2.10 -8.66
CA GLY A 148 -48.11 -0.69 -8.69
C GLY A 148 -48.38 -0.19 -10.10
#